data_AF-A0A7V2ZLW2-F1
#
_entry.id   AF-A0A7V2ZLW2-F1
#
_cell.length_a   1.000
_cell.length_b   1.000
_cell.length_c   1.000
_cell.angle_alpha   90.00
_cell.angle_beta   90.00
_cell.angle_gamma   90.00
#
_symmetry.space_group_name_H-M   'P 1'
#
loop_
_entity.id
_entity.type
_entity.pdbx_description
1 polymer ?
#
loop_
_entity_poly.entity_id
_entity_poly.type
_entity_poly.pdbx_seq_one_letter_code
_entity_poly.pdbx_strand_id
1 'polypeptide(L)'
;MGYSTILDILASVIMGGILLTTVLRLSDSAAEKTYNYSGELSLQQNLATIAQVIEYDFRKMGYCANWQNFPDPTKAIAQADSSSIKFYTDINNDGNIDSIRYYLGPTSELTSTPNPRDRLLYRVVNTTTPTEVNLGITQFYLIYFDALGDTVSLPIANPGIISSYEINIRVESVYAYDEKYSSAYWRQIRLVARNLKNR
;
A
#
# COMPACT_ATOMS: atom_id res chain seq x y z
N MET A 1 3.61 -23.78 67.90
CA MET A 1 4.56 -23.23 66.90
C MET A 1 4.27 -23.69 65.47
N GLY A 2 3.74 -24.89 65.21
CA GLY A 2 3.50 -25.35 63.82
C GLY A 2 2.37 -24.66 63.02
N TYR A 3 1.34 -24.11 63.67
CA TYR A 3 0.21 -23.46 62.97
C TYR A 3 0.61 -22.13 62.30
N SER A 4 1.47 -21.34 62.94
CA SER A 4 2.02 -20.10 62.35
C SER A 4 2.84 -20.41 61.10
N THR A 5 3.69 -21.44 61.15
CA THR A 5 4.54 -21.83 60.03
C THR A 5 3.72 -22.30 58.82
N ILE A 6 2.62 -23.01 59.03
CA ILE A 6 1.73 -23.44 57.94
C ILE A 6 1.03 -22.23 57.30
N LEU A 7 0.58 -21.25 58.10
CA LEU A 7 0.00 -20.00 57.60
C LEU A 7 1.01 -19.17 56.79
N ASP A 8 2.25 -19.07 57.26
CA ASP A 8 3.33 -18.35 56.56
C ASP A 8 3.69 -19.01 55.22
N ILE A 9 3.72 -20.35 55.17
CA ILE A 9 3.92 -21.11 53.92
C ILE A 9 2.74 -20.87 52.96
N LEU A 10 1.50 -20.91 53.43
CA LEU A 10 0.34 -20.66 52.56
C LEU A 10 0.33 -19.22 52.01
N ALA A 11 0.65 -18.23 52.85
CA ALA A 11 0.71 -16.84 52.42
C ALA A 11 1.83 -16.61 51.38
N SER A 12 3.02 -17.20 51.58
CA SER A 12 4.12 -17.09 50.61
C SER A 12 3.82 -17.78 49.27
N VAL A 13 3.12 -18.93 49.27
CA VAL A 13 2.69 -19.60 48.04
C VAL A 13 1.67 -18.75 47.27
N ILE A 14 0.71 -18.14 47.96
CA ILE A 14 -0.28 -17.25 47.31
C ILE A 14 0.42 -16.02 46.71
N MET A 15 1.30 -15.37 47.47
CA MET A 15 2.06 -14.21 46.99
C MET A 15 2.98 -14.58 45.82
N GLY A 16 3.66 -15.72 45.90
CA GLY A 16 4.47 -16.26 44.81
C GLY A 16 3.65 -16.57 43.56
N GLY A 17 2.44 -17.12 43.72
CA GLY A 17 1.52 -17.39 42.62
C GLY A 17 1.01 -16.12 41.92
N ILE A 18 0.69 -15.07 42.70
CA ILE A 18 0.30 -13.77 42.13
C ILE A 18 1.48 -13.14 41.38
N LEU A 19 2.68 -13.20 41.93
CA LEU A 19 3.88 -12.70 41.24
C LEU A 19 4.17 -13.49 39.96
N LEU A 20 4.09 -14.82 40.00
CA LEU A 20 4.31 -15.66 38.83
C LEU A 20 3.29 -15.35 37.72
N THR A 21 2.01 -15.29 38.05
CA THR A 21 0.97 -14.94 37.06
C THR A 21 1.15 -13.54 36.49
N THR A 22 1.64 -12.59 37.29
CA THR A 22 1.98 -11.24 36.83
C THR A 22 3.15 -11.26 35.84
N VAL A 23 4.22 -12.02 36.14
CA VAL A 23 5.37 -12.17 35.24
C VAL A 23 4.96 -12.86 33.94
N LEU A 24 4.13 -13.89 34.00
CA LEU A 24 3.62 -14.58 32.80
C LEU A 24 2.82 -13.61 31.91
N ARG A 25 1.90 -12.82 32.50
CA ARG A 25 1.13 -11.80 31.76
C ARG A 25 2.02 -10.72 31.14
N LEU A 26 3.06 -10.30 31.86
CA LEU A 26 4.03 -9.34 31.33
C LEU A 26 4.82 -9.94 30.17
N SER A 27 5.21 -11.20 30.27
CA SER A 27 5.90 -11.93 29.20
C SER A 27 5.02 -12.05 27.95
N ASP A 28 3.76 -12.45 28.12
CA ASP A 28 2.80 -12.57 27.02
C ASP A 28 2.56 -11.20 26.36
N SER A 29 2.34 -10.16 27.16
CA SER A 29 2.16 -8.79 26.65
C SER A 29 3.42 -8.25 25.96
N ALA A 30 4.60 -8.58 26.46
CA ALA A 30 5.86 -8.21 25.82
C ALA A 30 6.03 -8.91 24.47
N ALA A 31 5.74 -10.22 24.40
CA ALA A 31 5.81 -11.00 23.17
C ALA A 31 4.81 -10.49 22.12
N GLU A 32 3.56 -10.23 22.51
CA GLU A 32 2.53 -9.61 21.67
C GLU A 32 3.01 -8.27 21.11
N LYS A 33 3.50 -7.38 21.98
CA LYS A 33 3.99 -6.07 21.56
C LYS A 33 5.15 -6.19 20.59
N THR A 34 6.14 -7.01 20.89
CA THR A 34 7.30 -7.20 19.98
C THR A 34 6.85 -7.70 18.61
N TYR A 35 5.93 -8.67 18.56
CA TYR A 35 5.41 -9.19 17.30
C TYR A 35 4.67 -8.10 16.51
N ASN A 36 3.73 -7.40 17.15
CA ASN A 36 2.96 -6.34 16.52
C ASN A 36 3.85 -5.18 16.07
N TYR A 37 4.81 -4.74 16.89
CA TYR A 37 5.74 -3.67 16.52
C TYR A 37 6.64 -4.04 15.33
N SER A 38 7.18 -5.26 15.31
CA SER A 38 8.01 -5.71 14.18
C SER A 38 7.18 -5.84 12.90
N GLY A 39 5.96 -6.38 12.99
CA GLY A 39 5.04 -6.48 11.85
C GLY A 39 4.61 -5.11 11.33
N GLU A 40 4.23 -4.19 12.21
CA GLU A 40 3.84 -2.82 11.85
C GLU A 40 5.00 -2.04 11.24
N LEU A 41 6.22 -2.18 11.76
CA LEU A 41 7.40 -1.51 11.20
C LEU A 41 7.67 -1.98 9.77
N SER A 42 7.66 -3.30 9.54
CA SER A 42 7.85 -3.86 8.19
C SER A 42 6.75 -3.37 7.24
N LEU A 43 5.50 -3.34 7.71
CA LEU A 43 4.36 -2.86 6.94
C LEU A 43 4.47 -1.37 6.59
N GLN A 44 4.90 -0.52 7.53
CA GLN A 44 5.11 0.91 7.28
C GLN A 44 6.26 1.16 6.31
N GLN A 45 7.37 0.42 6.43
CA GLN A 45 8.49 0.49 5.48
C GLN A 45 8.04 0.10 4.07
N ASN A 46 7.30 -1.01 3.95
CA ASN A 46 6.74 -1.45 2.67
C ASN A 46 5.81 -0.41 2.07
N LEU A 47 4.90 0.16 2.87
CA LEU A 47 3.99 1.21 2.42
C LEU A 47 4.75 2.46 1.95
N ALA A 48 5.78 2.88 2.69
CA ALA A 48 6.59 4.04 2.34
C ALA A 48 7.34 3.84 1.01
N THR A 49 7.92 2.66 0.79
CA THR A 49 8.59 2.33 -0.48
C THR A 49 7.60 2.32 -1.65
N ILE A 50 6.43 1.71 -1.48
CA ILE A 50 5.38 1.69 -2.51
C ILE A 50 4.92 3.12 -2.83
N ALA A 51 4.62 3.91 -1.81
CA ALA A 51 4.18 5.29 -1.95
C ALA A 51 5.22 6.12 -2.70
N GLN A 52 6.51 6.00 -2.36
CA GLN A 52 7.60 6.71 -3.05
C GLN A 52 7.69 6.34 -4.53
N VAL A 53 7.66 5.05 -4.88
CA VAL A 53 7.73 4.58 -6.27
C VAL A 53 6.52 5.07 -7.08
N ILE A 54 5.32 4.91 -6.53
CA ILE A 54 4.08 5.32 -7.18
C ILE A 54 4.02 6.84 -7.32
N GLU A 55 4.33 7.60 -6.27
CA GLU A 55 4.36 9.07 -6.37
C GLU A 55 5.36 9.54 -7.44
N TYR A 56 6.56 8.95 -7.48
CA TYR A 56 7.57 9.32 -8.43
C TYR A 56 7.09 9.13 -9.87
N ASP A 57 6.52 7.96 -10.18
CA ASP A 57 6.02 7.66 -11.52
C ASP A 57 4.80 8.49 -11.90
N PHE A 58 3.83 8.63 -10.99
CA PHE A 58 2.61 9.39 -11.25
C PHE A 58 2.91 10.90 -11.40
N ARG A 59 3.89 11.45 -10.67
CA ARG A 59 4.33 12.85 -10.88
C ARG A 59 4.98 13.10 -12.24
N LYS A 60 5.58 12.06 -12.83
CA LYS A 60 6.17 12.13 -14.18
C LYS A 60 5.16 11.85 -15.30
N MET A 61 3.93 11.47 -14.97
CA MET A 61 2.88 11.27 -15.97
C MET A 61 2.77 12.46 -16.94
N GLY A 62 2.77 12.18 -18.24
CA GLY A 62 2.71 13.17 -19.32
C GLY A 62 3.99 13.98 -19.54
N TYR A 63 5.07 13.69 -18.80
CA TYR A 63 6.37 14.32 -19.02
C TYR A 63 7.15 13.61 -20.13
N CYS A 64 7.75 14.39 -21.03
CA CYS A 64 8.74 13.93 -22.01
C CYS A 64 9.82 15.01 -22.18
N ALA A 65 11.10 14.61 -22.28
CA ALA A 65 12.18 15.55 -22.52
C ALA A 65 12.03 16.22 -23.90
N ASN A 66 11.68 15.43 -24.93
CA ASN A 66 11.36 15.94 -26.26
C ASN A 66 9.85 16.16 -26.42
N TRP A 67 9.42 17.41 -26.23
CA TRP A 67 8.01 17.79 -26.33
C TRP A 67 7.39 17.53 -27.72
N GLN A 68 8.20 17.44 -28.78
CA GLN A 68 7.71 17.18 -30.14
C GLN A 68 7.21 15.73 -30.30
N ASN A 69 7.78 14.80 -29.53
CA ASN A 69 7.37 13.41 -29.53
C ASN A 69 6.03 13.21 -28.80
N PHE A 70 5.67 14.14 -27.89
CA PHE A 70 4.42 14.11 -27.13
C PHE A 70 3.55 15.36 -27.38
N PRO A 71 2.96 15.49 -28.58
CA PRO A 71 2.31 16.74 -29.01
C PRO A 71 0.94 16.99 -28.33
N ASP A 72 0.31 15.97 -27.77
CA ASP A 72 -1.01 16.09 -27.15
C ASP A 72 -0.98 15.70 -25.67
N PRO A 73 -0.98 16.68 -24.73
CA PRO A 73 -0.95 16.41 -23.31
C PRO A 73 -2.18 15.61 -22.84
N THR A 74 -3.33 15.76 -23.52
CA THR A 74 -4.57 15.08 -23.12
C THR A 74 -4.48 13.56 -23.26
N LYS A 75 -3.54 13.06 -24.07
CA LYS A 75 -3.29 11.63 -24.27
C LYS A 75 -2.30 11.04 -23.29
N ALA A 76 -1.87 11.77 -22.27
CA ALA A 76 -0.93 11.27 -21.25
C ALA A 76 -1.45 10.03 -20.53
N ILE A 77 -2.77 9.92 -20.36
CA ILE A 77 -3.42 8.76 -19.79
C ILE A 77 -4.02 7.95 -20.95
N ALA A 78 -3.56 6.71 -21.12
CA ALA A 78 -4.04 5.83 -22.17
C ALA A 78 -5.30 5.07 -21.74
N GLN A 79 -5.30 4.58 -20.50
CA GLN A 79 -6.40 3.80 -19.91
C GLN A 79 -6.48 4.10 -18.42
N ALA A 80 -7.70 4.22 -17.90
CA ALA A 80 -7.98 4.55 -16.51
C ALA A 80 -9.19 3.74 -16.03
N ASP A 81 -9.02 3.03 -14.93
CA ASP A 81 -10.03 2.20 -14.28
C ASP A 81 -9.85 2.25 -12.76
N SER A 82 -10.77 1.68 -11.97
CA SER A 82 -10.69 1.73 -10.51
C SER A 82 -9.42 1.09 -9.97
N SER A 83 -8.97 -0.03 -10.53
CA SER A 83 -7.83 -0.80 -10.02
C SER A 83 -6.69 -0.95 -11.02
N SER A 84 -6.75 -0.22 -12.13
CA SER A 84 -5.68 -0.22 -13.13
C SER A 84 -5.57 1.12 -13.84
N ILE A 85 -4.35 1.48 -14.22
CA ILE A 85 -4.07 2.69 -14.98
C ILE A 85 -2.89 2.45 -15.91
N LYS A 86 -2.99 2.97 -17.12
CA LYS A 86 -1.89 3.02 -18.09
C LYS A 86 -1.69 4.46 -18.53
N PHE A 87 -0.46 4.94 -18.43
CA PHE A 87 -0.09 6.30 -18.81
C PHE A 87 1.29 6.34 -19.47
N TYR A 88 1.59 7.47 -20.10
CA TYR A 88 2.84 7.72 -20.81
C TYR A 88 3.73 8.67 -20.03
N THR A 89 5.03 8.40 -20.06
CA THR A 89 6.08 9.24 -19.48
C THR A 89 7.41 8.87 -20.09
N ASP A 90 8.36 9.80 -20.07
CA ASP A 90 9.77 9.54 -20.33
C ASP A 90 10.46 9.21 -19.01
N ILE A 91 10.78 7.93 -18.79
CA ILE A 91 11.31 7.46 -17.49
C ILE A 91 12.78 7.88 -17.34
N ASN A 92 13.54 7.69 -18.40
CA ASN A 92 15.00 7.85 -18.43
C ASN A 92 15.46 9.25 -18.88
N ASN A 93 14.51 10.12 -19.23
CA ASN A 93 14.75 11.47 -19.75
C ASN A 93 15.58 11.45 -21.05
N ASP A 94 15.35 10.44 -21.90
CA ASP A 94 16.05 10.24 -23.19
C ASP A 94 15.29 10.87 -24.36
N GLY A 95 14.11 11.44 -24.11
CA GLY A 95 13.25 12.04 -25.13
C GLY A 95 12.34 11.06 -25.85
N ASN A 96 12.37 9.78 -25.49
CA ASN A 96 11.43 8.78 -25.97
C ASN A 96 10.25 8.63 -25.00
N ILE A 97 9.11 8.20 -25.52
CA ILE A 97 7.92 7.98 -24.71
C ILE A 97 7.88 6.53 -24.27
N ASP A 98 7.92 6.32 -22.97
CA ASP A 98 7.60 5.04 -22.35
C ASP A 98 6.14 5.00 -21.91
N SER A 99 5.64 3.80 -21.69
CA SER A 99 4.36 3.57 -21.03
C SER A 99 4.55 2.87 -19.71
N ILE A 100 3.80 3.27 -18.69
CA ILE A 100 3.74 2.59 -17.40
C ILE A 100 2.32 2.11 -17.21
N ARG A 101 2.15 0.85 -16.82
CA ARG A 101 0.87 0.27 -16.42
C ARG A 101 0.95 -0.27 -15.00
N TYR A 102 0.01 0.17 -14.17
CA TYR A 102 -0.25 -0.41 -12.87
C TYR A 102 -1.56 -1.18 -12.88
N TYR A 103 -1.58 -2.35 -12.24
CA TYR A 103 -2.81 -3.10 -12.00
C TYR A 103 -2.67 -4.01 -10.78
N LEU A 104 -3.79 -4.21 -10.10
CA LEU A 104 -3.89 -5.13 -8.97
C LEU A 104 -4.22 -6.55 -9.46
N GLY A 105 -3.42 -7.53 -9.06
CA GLY A 105 -3.66 -8.95 -9.31
C GLY A 105 -4.84 -9.53 -8.51
N PRO A 106 -5.37 -10.70 -8.90
CA PRO A 106 -6.34 -11.44 -8.11
C PRO A 106 -5.71 -12.03 -6.84
N THR A 107 -6.53 -12.30 -5.82
CA THR A 107 -6.09 -12.97 -4.58
C THR A 107 -5.63 -14.41 -4.81
N SER A 108 -5.99 -15.02 -5.94
CA SER A 108 -5.60 -16.39 -6.28
C SER A 108 -4.11 -16.57 -6.59
N GLU A 109 -3.37 -15.48 -6.78
CA GLU A 109 -1.92 -15.53 -7.06
C GLU A 109 -1.09 -15.71 -5.78
N LEU A 110 -1.61 -15.26 -4.63
CA LEU A 110 -0.95 -15.37 -3.33
C LEU A 110 -1.68 -16.36 -2.42
N THR A 111 -1.59 -17.65 -2.75
CA THR A 111 -2.16 -18.72 -1.91
C THR A 111 -1.25 -19.14 -0.75
N SER A 112 0.03 -18.76 -0.81
CA SER A 112 1.04 -19.16 0.17
C SER A 112 1.11 -18.23 1.38
N THR A 113 0.41 -17.08 1.33
CA THR A 113 0.35 -16.14 2.44
C THR A 113 -0.83 -16.47 3.36
N PRO A 114 -0.65 -16.39 4.69
CA PRO A 114 -1.77 -16.57 5.62
C PRO A 114 -2.85 -15.49 5.53
N ASN A 115 -2.58 -14.35 4.91
CA ASN A 115 -3.57 -13.30 4.71
C ASN A 115 -4.39 -13.57 3.43
N PRO A 116 -5.70 -13.89 3.54
CA PRO A 116 -6.54 -14.22 2.38
C PRO A 116 -6.85 -13.03 1.47
N ARG A 117 -6.53 -11.80 1.89
CA ARG A 117 -6.78 -10.57 1.15
C ARG A 117 -5.56 -10.06 0.39
N ASP A 118 -4.41 -10.72 0.57
CA ASP A 118 -3.15 -10.30 -0.04
C ASP A 118 -3.22 -10.44 -1.57
N ARG A 119 -2.67 -9.45 -2.25
CA ARG A 119 -2.65 -9.32 -3.71
C ARG A 119 -1.34 -8.69 -4.15
N LEU A 120 -0.89 -9.07 -5.33
CA LEU A 120 0.27 -8.43 -5.96
C LEU A 120 -0.16 -7.17 -6.69
N LEU A 121 0.56 -6.07 -6.44
CA LEU A 121 0.48 -4.90 -7.30
C LEU A 121 1.59 -5.01 -8.36
N TYR A 122 1.18 -5.00 -9.61
CA TYR A 122 2.10 -5.06 -10.73
C TYR A 122 2.38 -3.69 -11.30
N ARG A 123 3.66 -3.48 -11.64
CA ARG A 123 4.16 -2.37 -12.42
C ARG A 123 4.77 -2.92 -13.71
N VAL A 124 4.26 -2.47 -14.85
CA VAL A 124 4.75 -2.85 -16.18
C VAL A 124 5.31 -1.61 -16.85
N VAL A 125 6.54 -1.69 -17.33
CA VAL A 125 7.16 -0.63 -18.14
C VAL A 125 7.22 -1.10 -19.57
N ASN A 126 6.60 -0.36 -20.48
CA ASN A 126 6.50 -0.72 -21.89
C ASN A 126 5.87 -2.12 -22.08
N THR A 127 6.57 -3.00 -22.79
CA THR A 127 6.17 -4.37 -23.09
C THR A 127 6.96 -5.40 -22.29
N THR A 128 7.66 -4.97 -21.23
CA THR A 128 8.46 -5.88 -20.39
C THR A 128 7.58 -6.74 -19.47
N THR A 129 8.18 -7.77 -18.89
CA THR A 129 7.53 -8.62 -17.89
C THR A 129 7.05 -7.79 -16.69
N PRO A 130 5.82 -7.99 -16.20
CA PRO A 130 5.34 -7.32 -15.00
C PRO A 130 6.28 -7.51 -13.83
N THR A 131 6.65 -6.41 -13.17
CA THR A 131 7.42 -6.42 -11.94
C THR A 131 6.49 -6.25 -10.76
N GLU A 132 6.63 -7.11 -9.76
CA GLU A 132 5.90 -7.01 -8.50
C GLU A 132 6.46 -5.82 -7.69
N VAL A 133 5.58 -4.94 -7.23
CA VAL A 133 5.99 -3.73 -6.49
C VAL A 133 6.30 -4.06 -5.03
N ASN A 134 5.44 -4.84 -4.39
CA ASN A 134 5.64 -5.31 -3.00
C ASN A 134 4.60 -6.38 -2.61
N LEU A 135 4.80 -6.99 -1.43
CA LEU A 135 3.89 -7.92 -0.76
C LEU A 135 3.03 -7.20 0.29
N GLY A 136 1.86 -7.77 0.60
CA GLY A 136 0.96 -7.28 1.64
C GLY A 136 -0.04 -6.23 1.15
N ILE A 137 -0.22 -6.04 -0.16
CA ILE A 137 -1.19 -5.07 -0.69
C ILE A 137 -2.56 -5.74 -0.75
N THR A 138 -3.55 -5.16 -0.08
CA THR A 138 -4.92 -5.72 -0.06
C THR A 138 -5.90 -4.90 -0.86
N GLN A 139 -5.65 -3.59 -1.00
CA GLN A 139 -6.48 -2.69 -1.78
C GLN A 139 -5.60 -1.69 -2.53
N PHE A 140 -5.89 -1.52 -3.81
CA PHE A 140 -5.35 -0.46 -4.66
C PHE A 140 -6.52 0.06 -5.50
N TYR A 141 -6.86 1.34 -5.32
CA TYR A 141 -7.86 1.96 -6.18
C TYR A 141 -7.60 3.45 -6.45
N LEU A 142 -8.14 3.91 -7.56
CA LEU A 142 -8.00 5.25 -8.09
C LEU A 142 -9.37 5.93 -8.17
N ILE A 143 -9.40 7.21 -7.83
CA ILE A 143 -10.54 8.09 -8.07
C ILE A 143 -10.06 9.20 -8.99
N TYR A 144 -10.84 9.51 -10.02
CA TYR A 144 -10.49 10.49 -11.03
C TYR A 144 -11.40 11.71 -10.92
N PHE A 145 -10.84 12.88 -11.15
CA PHE A 145 -11.56 14.15 -11.12
C PHE A 145 -11.34 14.91 -12.42
N ASP A 146 -12.38 15.60 -12.90
CA ASP A 146 -12.29 16.47 -14.06
C ASP A 146 -11.69 17.85 -13.72
N ALA A 147 -11.67 18.76 -14.70
CA ALA A 147 -11.16 20.13 -14.54
C ALA A 147 -11.98 21.00 -13.57
N LEU A 148 -13.24 20.66 -13.31
CA LEU A 148 -14.12 21.35 -12.37
C LEU A 148 -14.00 20.77 -10.95
N GLY A 149 -13.35 19.61 -10.81
CA GLY A 149 -13.15 18.91 -9.56
C GLY A 149 -14.23 17.87 -9.26
N ASP A 150 -15.10 17.57 -10.23
CA ASP A 150 -16.14 16.55 -10.12
C ASP A 150 -15.56 15.17 -10.41
N THR A 151 -16.08 14.15 -9.71
CA THR A 151 -15.63 12.76 -9.90
C THR A 151 -16.06 12.23 -11.27
N VAL A 152 -15.11 11.63 -12.00
CA VAL A 152 -15.38 10.99 -13.29
C VAL A 152 -15.91 9.57 -13.07
N SER A 153 -17.05 9.24 -13.67
CA SER A 153 -17.62 7.89 -13.61
C SER A 153 -16.82 6.89 -14.42
N LEU A 154 -16.64 5.69 -13.88
CA LEU A 154 -16.05 4.54 -14.57
C LEU A 154 -17.14 3.77 -15.36
N PRO A 155 -16.83 3.18 -16.52
CA PRO A 155 -15.56 3.22 -17.24
C PRO A 155 -15.33 4.57 -17.95
N ILE A 156 -14.08 5.03 -17.97
CA ILE A 156 -13.74 6.35 -18.55
C ILE A 156 -13.61 6.23 -20.06
N ALA A 157 -14.59 6.78 -20.80
CA ALA A 157 -14.59 6.78 -22.26
C ALA A 157 -13.49 7.68 -22.87
N ASN A 158 -13.18 8.80 -22.22
CA ASN A 158 -12.13 9.72 -22.65
C ASN A 158 -11.22 10.10 -21.46
N PRO A 159 -10.05 9.45 -21.30
CA PRO A 159 -9.11 9.74 -20.23
C PRO A 159 -8.53 11.17 -20.25
N GLY A 160 -8.65 11.89 -21.37
CA GLY A 160 -8.14 13.25 -21.49
C GLY A 160 -8.88 14.28 -20.63
N ILE A 161 -10.05 13.95 -20.09
CA ILE A 161 -10.81 14.85 -19.19
C ILE A 161 -10.28 14.85 -17.76
N ILE A 162 -9.45 13.87 -17.39
CA ILE A 162 -8.97 13.68 -16.02
C ILE A 162 -8.01 14.81 -15.67
N SER A 163 -8.37 15.73 -14.78
CA SER A 163 -7.45 16.79 -14.31
C SER A 163 -6.58 16.35 -13.16
N SER A 164 -7.13 15.55 -12.26
CA SER A 164 -6.44 15.11 -11.07
C SER A 164 -6.96 13.74 -10.67
N TYR A 165 -6.19 13.06 -9.85
CA TYR A 165 -6.55 11.75 -9.36
C TYR A 165 -6.14 11.60 -7.90
N GLU A 166 -6.80 10.66 -7.26
CA GLU A 166 -6.52 10.24 -5.91
C GLU A 166 -6.11 8.77 -5.94
N ILE A 167 -5.02 8.48 -5.23
CA ILE A 167 -4.46 7.14 -5.15
C ILE A 167 -4.69 6.62 -3.74
N ASN A 168 -5.26 5.43 -3.64
CA ASN A 168 -5.60 4.79 -2.38
C ASN A 168 -4.94 3.42 -2.31
N ILE A 169 -4.13 3.21 -1.28
CA ILE A 169 -3.41 1.96 -1.06
C ILE A 169 -3.61 1.51 0.37
N ARG A 170 -4.05 0.27 0.54
CA ARG A 170 -4.07 -0.42 1.82
C ARG A 170 -3.08 -1.57 1.79
N VAL A 171 -2.25 -1.63 2.81
CA VAL A 171 -1.40 -2.77 3.10
C VAL A 171 -1.83 -3.42 4.41
N GLU A 172 -1.71 -4.73 4.48
CA GLU A 172 -1.94 -5.53 5.67
C GLU A 172 -0.73 -6.43 5.94
N SER A 173 -0.57 -6.85 7.19
CA SER A 173 0.46 -7.83 7.53
C SER A 173 0.17 -9.16 6.84
N VAL A 174 1.22 -9.86 6.43
CA VAL A 174 1.11 -11.20 5.83
C VAL A 174 0.65 -12.24 6.86
N TYR A 175 1.05 -12.04 8.11
CA TYR A 175 0.72 -12.88 9.25
C TYR A 175 -0.19 -12.13 10.23
N ALA A 176 -1.14 -12.85 10.81
CA ALA A 176 -1.99 -12.35 11.87
C ALA A 176 -1.42 -12.72 13.25
N TYR A 177 -1.58 -11.82 14.22
CA TYR A 177 -1.50 -12.15 15.63
C TYR A 177 -2.92 -12.28 16.16
N ASP A 178 -3.29 -13.42 16.73
CA ASP A 178 -4.65 -13.66 17.24
C ASP A 178 -5.75 -13.35 16.20
N GLU A 179 -5.55 -13.84 14.97
CA GLU A 179 -6.45 -13.63 13.80
C GLU A 179 -6.64 -12.17 13.37
N LYS A 180 -5.87 -11.23 13.94
CA LYS A 180 -5.88 -9.82 13.57
C LYS A 180 -4.67 -9.49 12.72
N TYR A 181 -4.94 -8.91 11.57
CA TYR A 181 -3.91 -8.36 10.68
C TYR A 181 -3.73 -6.87 10.99
N SER A 182 -2.49 -6.45 11.23
CA SER A 182 -2.16 -5.03 11.28
C SER A 182 -2.34 -4.45 9.88
N SER A 183 -2.81 -3.21 9.79
CA SER A 183 -3.02 -2.54 8.50
C SER A 183 -2.52 -1.11 8.53
N ALA A 184 -2.05 -0.63 7.39
CA ALA A 184 -1.80 0.78 7.17
C ALA A 184 -2.35 1.19 5.81
N TYR A 185 -2.56 2.49 5.70
CA TYR A 185 -3.21 3.07 4.55
C TYR A 185 -2.50 4.34 4.15
N TRP A 186 -2.26 4.47 2.86
CA TRP A 186 -1.71 5.66 2.25
C TRP A 186 -2.70 6.19 1.21
N ARG A 187 -2.94 7.50 1.28
CA ARG A 187 -3.80 8.23 0.37
C ARG A 187 -3.10 9.46 -0.12
N GLN A 188 -2.98 9.58 -1.44
CA GLN A 188 -2.55 10.81 -2.08
C GLN A 188 -3.77 11.51 -2.66
N ILE A 189 -4.10 12.68 -2.12
CA ILE A 189 -5.26 13.47 -2.54
C ILE A 189 -4.85 14.45 -3.63
N ARG A 190 -5.63 14.51 -4.71
CA ARG A 190 -5.60 15.54 -5.75
C ARG A 190 -4.20 15.77 -6.34
N LEU A 191 -3.56 14.71 -6.82
CA LEU A 191 -2.35 14.86 -7.62
C LEU A 191 -2.76 15.32 -9.02
N VAL A 192 -2.22 16.46 -9.46
CA VAL A 192 -2.58 17.08 -10.74
C VAL A 192 -1.96 16.26 -11.88
N ALA A 193 -2.80 15.79 -12.79
CA ALA A 193 -2.36 15.18 -14.03
C ALA A 193 -1.82 16.28 -14.95
N ARG A 194 -0.64 16.07 -15.54
CA ARG A 194 -0.03 17.03 -16.49
C ARG A 194 -0.63 16.91 -17.90
N ASN A 195 -1.92 16.65 -18.01
CA ASN A 195 -2.61 16.35 -19.26
C ASN A 195 -3.55 17.48 -19.75
N LEU A 196 -3.80 18.51 -18.93
CA LEU A 196 -4.78 19.57 -19.25
C LEU A 196 -4.22 20.94 -19.65
N LYS A 197 -2.89 21.13 -19.66
CA LYS A 197 -2.29 22.37 -20.16
C LYS A 197 -1.14 22.07 -21.10
N ASN A 198 -1.21 22.65 -22.31
CA ASN A 198 -0.05 22.85 -23.15
C ASN A 198 1.01 23.63 -22.36
N ARG A 199 2.26 23.23 -22.55
CA ARG A 199 3.43 24.00 -22.10
C ARG A 199 3.38 25.42 -22.63
#